data_AF-A0A4U1JMD6-F1
#
_entry.id   AF-A0A4U1JMD6-F1
#
_cell.length_a   1.000
_cell.length_b   1.000
_cell.length_c   1.000
_cell.angle_alpha   90.00
_cell.angle_beta   90.00
_cell.angle_gamma   90.00
#
_symmetry.space_group_name_H-M   'P 1'
#
loop_
_entity.id
_entity.type
_entity.pdbx_description
1 polymer ?
#
loop_
_entity_poly.entity_id
_entity_poly.type
_entity_poly.pdbx_seq_one_letter_code
_entity_poly.pdbx_strand_id
1 'polypeptide(L)' 'GQTLADLLLDKQTDRTALPWVNRRPRKWEPEPLRWLGVQGMYWLYTLADRREAASGGAQTSRLASVADRLTGR' A
#
# COMPACT_ATOMS: atom_id res chain seq x y z
N GLY A 1 -4.94 -32.83 -12.86
CA GLY A 1 -4.60 -32.75 -11.43
C GLY A 1 -3.71 -33.88 -10.98
N GLN A 2 -2.60 -34.15 -11.67
CA GLN A 2 -1.68 -35.23 -11.30
C GLN A 2 -0.96 -34.94 -9.97
N THR A 3 -0.50 -33.71 -9.75
CA THR A 3 0.09 -33.29 -8.47
C THR A 3 -0.87 -33.44 -7.29
N LEU A 4 -2.15 -33.13 -7.47
CA LEU A 4 -3.16 -33.30 -6.42
C LEU A 4 -3.40 -34.78 -6.11
N ALA A 5 -3.46 -35.63 -7.14
CA ALA A 5 -3.57 -37.08 -6.97
C ALA A 5 -2.35 -37.66 -6.24
N ASP A 6 -1.14 -37.21 -6.59
CA ASP A 6 0.10 -37.64 -5.93
C ASP A 6 0.13 -37.22 -4.46
N LEU A 7 -0.32 -35.99 -4.14
CA LEU A 7 -0.44 -35.50 -2.76
C LEU A 7 -1.47 -36.29 -1.94
N LEU A 8 -2.62 -36.63 -2.54
CA LEU A 8 -3.66 -37.42 -1.86
C LEU A 8 -3.25 -38.87 -1.62
N LEU A 9 -2.42 -39.43 -2.50
CA LEU A 9 -1.90 -40.80 -2.41
C LEU A 9 -0.55 -40.89 -1.67
N ASP A 10 -0.11 -39.79 -1.04
CA ASP A 10 1.17 -39.66 -0.32
C ASP A 10 2.40 -40.11 -1.14
N LYS A 11 2.35 -39.87 -2.46
CA LYS A 11 3.43 -40.20 -3.39
C LYS A 11 4.42 -39.04 -3.48
N GLN A 12 5.66 -39.30 -3.11
CA GLN A 12 6.76 -38.36 -3.31
C GLN A 12 7.24 -38.42 -4.76
N THR A 13 6.84 -37.44 -5.57
CA THR A 13 7.26 -37.27 -6.96
C THR A 13 7.90 -35.90 -7.16
N ASP A 14 8.66 -35.72 -8.25
CA ASP A 14 9.25 -34.42 -8.63
C ASP A 14 8.22 -33.28 -8.65
N ARG A 15 6.95 -33.61 -8.95
CA ARG A 15 5.84 -32.65 -8.98
C ARG A 15 5.42 -32.19 -7.60
N THR A 16 5.51 -33.05 -6.59
CA THR A 16 5.17 -32.74 -5.18
C THR A 16 6.29 -32.01 -4.45
N ALA A 17 7.54 -32.13 -4.94
CA ALA A 17 8.72 -31.44 -4.40
C ALA A 17 8.87 -29.98 -4.88
N LEU A 18 7.99 -29.51 -5.77
CA LEU A 18 8.08 -28.16 -6.31
C LEU A 18 7.84 -27.11 -5.22
N PRO A 19 8.57 -25.98 -5.24
CA PRO A 19 8.62 -25.03 -4.12
C PRO A 19 7.30 -24.28 -3.82
N TRP A 20 6.31 -24.40 -4.70
CA TRP A 20 4.98 -23.82 -4.51
C TRP A 20 3.95 -24.81 -3.95
N VAL A 21 4.25 -26.11 -3.95
CA VAL A 21 3.37 -27.14 -3.39
C VAL A 21 3.37 -27.03 -1.86
N ASN A 22 2.19 -27.07 -1.24
CA ASN A 22 2.01 -26.95 0.22
C ASN A 22 2.65 -25.69 0.85
N ARG A 23 2.88 -24.64 0.06
CA ARG A 23 3.44 -23.39 0.59
C ARG A 23 2.42 -22.71 1.49
N ARG A 24 2.79 -22.48 2.76
CA ARG A 24 1.97 -21.67 3.67
C ARG A 24 2.06 -20.20 3.25
N PRO A 25 0.96 -19.57 2.81
CA PRO A 25 0.98 -18.14 2.52
C PRO A 25 1.27 -17.38 3.82
N ARG A 26 2.08 -16.32 3.73
CA ARG A 26 2.30 -15.42 4.87
C ARG A 26 1.02 -14.63 5.12
N LYS A 27 0.72 -14.36 6.39
CA LYS A 27 -0.39 -13.46 6.74
C LYS A 27 -0.14 -12.12 6.05
N TRP A 28 -1.01 -11.77 5.12
CA TRP A 28 -1.03 -10.45 4.51
C TRP A 28 -1.44 -9.41 5.56
N GLU A 29 -1.08 -8.15 5.32
CA GLU A 29 -1.57 -7.06 6.16
C GLU A 29 -3.10 -7.13 6.25
N PRO A 30 -3.69 -7.00 7.45
CA PRO A 30 -5.13 -7.09 7.60
C PRO A 30 -5.79 -6.02 6.74
N GLU A 31 -6.74 -6.42 5.91
CA GLU A 31 -7.37 -5.57 4.90
C GLU A 31 -7.99 -4.25 5.39
N PRO A 32 -8.36 -4.06 6.68
CA PRO A 32 -8.73 -2.73 7.17
C PRO A 32 -7.59 -1.71 7.04
N LEU A 33 -6.34 -2.08 7.35
CA LEU A 33 -5.21 -1.15 7.40
C LEU A 33 -4.81 -0.66 6.00
N ARG A 34 -4.75 -1.57 5.03
CA ARG A 34 -4.43 -1.23 3.64
C ARG A 34 -5.46 -0.26 3.05
N TRP A 35 -6.74 -0.53 3.28
CA TRP A 35 -7.82 0.35 2.84
C TRP A 35 -7.77 1.72 3.54
N LEU A 36 -7.56 1.74 4.86
CA LEU A 36 -7.43 2.97 5.63
C LEU A 36 -6.24 3.82 5.19
N GLY A 37 -5.11 3.21 4.83
CA GLY A 37 -3.93 3.94 4.35
C GLY A 37 -4.20 4.67 3.03
N VAL A 38 -4.77 3.97 2.04
CA VAL A 38 -5.11 4.57 0.74
C VAL A 38 -6.19 5.63 0.91
N GLN A 39 -7.28 5.31 1.63
CA GLN A 39 -8.38 6.23 1.82
C GLN A 39 -7.93 7.47 2.62
N GLY A 40 -7.11 7.30 3.66
CA GLY A 40 -6.53 8.38 4.44
C GLY A 40 -5.66 9.33 3.62
N MET A 41 -4.86 8.80 2.69
CA MET A 41 -4.07 9.63 1.76
C MET A 41 -4.97 10.48 0.86
N TYR A 42 -6.03 9.90 0.29
CA TYR A 42 -7.02 10.65 -0.49
C TYR A 42 -7.75 11.72 0.34
N TRP A 43 -8.13 11.40 1.58
CA TRP A 43 -8.71 12.39 2.50
C TRP A 43 -7.76 13.54 2.80
N LEU A 44 -6.47 13.26 2.99
CA LEU A 44 -5.47 14.29 3.24
C LEU A 44 -5.31 15.23 2.03
N TYR A 45 -5.22 14.68 0.83
CA TYR A 45 -5.12 15.48 -0.40
C TYR A 45 -6.37 16.31 -0.67
N THR A 46 -7.56 15.72 -0.53
CA THR A 46 -8.82 16.46 -0.73
C THR A 46 -9.00 17.55 0.32
N LEU A 47 -8.51 17.35 1.54
CA LEU A 47 -8.53 18.37 2.58
C LEU A 47 -7.52 19.50 2.31
N ALA A 48 -6.33 19.17 1.79
CA ALA A 48 -5.34 20.16 1.36
C ALA A 48 -5.89 21.01 0.21
N ASP A 49 -6.46 20.36 -0.82
CA ASP A 49 -7.05 21.01 -1.99
C ASP A 49 -8.24 21.90 -1.61
N ARG A 50 -9.10 21.43 -0.69
CA ARG A 50 -10.19 22.26 -0.13
C ARG A 50 -9.68 23.46 0.65
N ARG A 51 -8.58 23.33 1.41
CA ARG A 51 -7.98 24.46 2.13
C ARG A 51 -7.32 25.47 1.19
N GLU A 52 -6.74 25.00 0.10
CA GLU A 52 -6.14 25.83 -0.94
C GLU A 52 -7.22 26.57 -1.75
N ALA A 53 -8.29 25.87 -2.13
CA ALA A 53 -9.45 26.43 -2.82
C ALA A 53 -10.24 27.43 -1.96
N ALA A 54 -10.47 27.12 -0.67
CA ALA A 54 -11.17 28.02 0.25
C ALA A 54 -10.32 29.26 0.63
N SER A 55 -9.00 29.19 0.48
CA SER A 55 -8.09 30.31 0.75
C SER A 55 -7.68 31.08 -0.51
N GLY A 56 -8.29 30.78 -1.67
CA GLY A 56 -8.11 31.56 -2.91
C GLY A 56 -6.67 31.72 -3.37
N GLY A 57 -5.80 30.72 -3.16
CA GLY A 57 -4.39 30.79 -3.54
C GLY A 57 -3.49 31.62 -2.61
N ALA A 58 -3.98 32.06 -1.44
CA ALA A 58 -3.18 32.86 -0.50
C ALA A 58 -2.41 32.03 0.56
N GLN A 59 -2.66 30.72 0.70
CA GLN A 59 -1.93 29.88 1.66
C GLN A 59 -0.52 29.49 1.24
N THR A 60 -0.13 29.78 -0.01
CA THR A 60 1.26 29.70 -0.44
C THR A 60 2.11 30.74 0.30
N SER A 61 1.55 31.83 0.84
CA SER A 61 2.37 32.92 1.38
C SER A 61 3.15 32.57 2.67
N ARG A 62 2.56 31.80 3.60
CA ARG A 62 3.24 31.47 4.88
C ARG A 62 4.15 30.25 4.77
N LEU A 63 3.70 29.18 4.12
CA LEU A 63 4.53 28.01 3.85
C LEU A 63 5.65 28.33 2.87
N ALA A 64 5.42 29.16 1.85
CA ALA A 64 6.51 29.64 0.99
C ALA A 64 7.46 30.56 1.77
N SER A 65 7.01 31.42 2.69
CA SER A 65 7.96 32.23 3.49
C SER A 65 8.88 31.38 4.38
N VAL A 66 8.38 30.24 4.86
CA VAL A 66 9.18 29.28 5.65
C VAL A 66 10.09 28.46 4.74
N ALA A 67 9.60 28.05 3.57
CA ALA A 67 10.40 27.38 2.55
C ALA A 67 11.50 28.28 1.98
N ASP A 68 11.24 29.56 1.76
CA ASP A 68 12.21 30.57 1.31
C ASP A 68 13.28 30.80 2.38
N ARG A 69 12.90 30.85 3.67
CA ARG A 69 13.86 30.91 4.79
C ARG A 69 14.73 29.67 4.90
N LEU A 70 14.17 28.49 4.61
CA LEU A 70 14.93 27.24 4.59
C LEU A 70 15.79 27.07 3.34
N THR A 71 15.38 27.66 2.22
CA THR A 71 16.07 27.56 0.92
C THR A 71 17.15 28.64 0.74
N GLY A 72 17.24 29.62 1.66
CA GLY A 72 18.42 30.46 1.82
C GLY A 72 18.74 31.31 0.59
N ARG A 73 17.91 32.32 0.34
CA ARG A 73 18.36 33.54 -0.35
C ARG A 73 18.49 34.68 0.65
#